data_AF-A0AAN7PK81-F1
#
_entry.id   AF-A0AAN7PK81-F1
#
_cell.length_a   1.000
_cell.length_b   1.000
_cell.length_c   1.000
_cell.angle_alpha   90.00
_cell.angle_beta   90.00
_cell.angle_gamma   90.00
#
_symmetry.space_group_name_H-M   'P 1'
#
loop_
_entity.id
_entity.type
_entity.pdbx_description
1 polymer ?
#
loop_
_entity_poly.entity_id
_entity_poly.type
_entity_poly.pdbx_seq_one_letter_code
_entity_poly.pdbx_strand_id
1 'polypeptide(L)'
;MPSVYQELPPPTQPPDMANAEIQPVADNRPIVFNRGRPTTVEEKLDHIINMLGAMKMEIEDLKWNKQNGYPGTALQVTDSDLNLPIKSIEELQTFETQVINDPDLKQKLVQYLQHFGGMSAKDLHTRCYKRLFTNALCEECSWKGFRKNFKMEDLTVTKCLYDAVNGTFPTTLKEFELLTRDYLRHAKQRKERELNKR
;
A
#
# COMPACT_ATOMS: atom_id res chain seq x y z
N MET A 1 -3.07 3.11 -72.32
CA MET A 1 -2.39 2.60 -71.12
C MET A 1 -3.37 2.68 -69.96
N PRO A 2 -4.01 1.56 -69.59
CA PRO A 2 -5.10 1.52 -68.62
C PRO A 2 -4.60 1.53 -67.16
N SER A 3 -5.36 2.23 -66.31
CA SER A 3 -5.17 2.39 -64.87
C SER A 3 -5.41 1.07 -64.13
N VAL A 4 -4.42 0.62 -63.36
CA VAL A 4 -4.53 -0.54 -62.46
C VAL A 4 -5.26 -0.09 -61.20
N TYR A 5 -6.59 -0.19 -61.20
CA TYR A 5 -7.37 -0.16 -59.97
C TYR A 5 -7.45 -1.59 -59.43
N GLN A 6 -6.77 -1.82 -58.31
CA GLN A 6 -6.88 -3.05 -57.53
C GLN A 6 -8.18 -2.96 -56.72
N GLU A 7 -9.20 -3.74 -57.10
CA GLU A 7 -10.48 -3.79 -56.40
C GLU A 7 -10.27 -4.28 -54.95
N LEU A 8 -10.74 -3.48 -53.99
CA LEU A 8 -10.87 -3.90 -52.59
C LEU A 8 -11.93 -5.00 -52.50
N PRO A 9 -11.71 -6.09 -51.72
CA PRO A 9 -12.75 -7.10 -51.54
C PRO A 9 -13.99 -6.49 -50.87
N PRO A 10 -15.19 -6.96 -51.23
CA PRO A 10 -16.44 -6.42 -50.71
C PRO A 10 -16.54 -6.59 -49.19
N PRO A 11 -17.24 -5.67 -48.50
CA PRO A 11 -17.40 -5.74 -47.04
C PRO A 11 -18.12 -7.05 -46.68
N THR A 12 -17.47 -7.86 -45.85
CA THR A 12 -18.08 -9.03 -45.21
C THR A 12 -19.37 -8.62 -44.53
N GLN A 13 -20.48 -9.28 -44.90
CA GLN A 13 -21.76 -9.13 -44.22
C GLN A 13 -21.59 -9.33 -42.71
N PRO A 14 -22.26 -8.52 -41.87
CA PRO A 14 -22.24 -8.76 -40.42
C PRO A 14 -22.82 -10.16 -40.13
N PRO A 15 -22.26 -10.89 -39.16
CA PRO A 15 -22.73 -12.23 -38.84
C PRO A 15 -24.20 -12.18 -38.40
N ASP A 16 -24.97 -13.12 -38.94
CA ASP A 16 -26.38 -13.35 -38.66
C ASP A 16 -26.59 -13.63 -37.16
N MET A 17 -27.18 -12.67 -36.44
CA MET A 17 -27.42 -12.72 -34.99
C MET A 17 -28.61 -13.61 -34.63
N ALA A 18 -28.65 -14.84 -35.14
CA ALA A 18 -29.79 -15.74 -34.94
C ALA A 18 -29.48 -17.05 -34.21
N ASN A 19 -28.22 -17.40 -33.90
CA ASN A 19 -27.91 -18.62 -33.13
C ASN A 19 -26.63 -18.49 -32.28
N ALA A 20 -26.57 -17.49 -31.39
CA ALA A 20 -25.65 -17.55 -30.25
C ALA A 20 -26.35 -18.31 -29.13
N GLU A 21 -26.04 -19.60 -28.97
CA GLU A 21 -26.35 -20.32 -27.74
C GLU A 21 -25.77 -19.53 -26.57
N ILE A 22 -26.66 -18.97 -25.75
CA ILE A 22 -26.33 -18.37 -24.47
C ILE A 22 -25.83 -19.52 -23.59
N GLN A 23 -24.53 -19.74 -23.57
CA GLN A 23 -23.92 -20.48 -22.46
C GLN A 23 -24.19 -19.65 -21.20
N PRO A 24 -24.74 -20.24 -20.12
CA PRO A 24 -25.00 -19.48 -18.91
C PRO A 24 -23.66 -18.98 -18.37
N VAL A 25 -23.46 -17.66 -18.43
CA VAL A 25 -22.40 -16.97 -17.70
C VAL A 25 -22.64 -17.30 -16.23
N ALA A 26 -21.76 -18.09 -15.64
CA ALA A 26 -21.83 -18.41 -14.22
C ALA A 26 -21.77 -17.10 -13.42
N ASP A 27 -22.91 -16.71 -12.87
CA ASP A 27 -23.04 -15.57 -11.96
C ASP A 27 -22.32 -15.95 -10.66
N ASN A 28 -21.00 -15.75 -10.62
CA ASN A 28 -20.14 -16.00 -9.47
C ASN A 28 -20.29 -14.91 -8.40
N ARG A 29 -21.53 -14.52 -8.10
CA ARG A 29 -21.83 -13.80 -6.86
C ARG A 29 -21.94 -14.84 -5.75
N PRO A 30 -21.28 -14.65 -4.59
CA PRO A 30 -21.54 -15.50 -3.45
C PRO A 30 -23.03 -15.43 -3.13
N ILE A 31 -23.72 -16.56 -3.22
CA ILE A 31 -25.10 -16.66 -2.74
C ILE A 31 -25.02 -16.48 -1.23
N VAL A 32 -25.34 -15.28 -0.75
CA VAL A 32 -25.58 -15.03 0.67
C VAL A 32 -26.89 -15.71 1.01
N PHE A 33 -26.83 -17.00 1.33
CA PHE A 33 -27.94 -17.72 1.91
C PHE A 33 -28.16 -17.17 3.33
N ASN A 34 -29.01 -16.14 3.44
CA ASN A 34 -29.57 -15.72 4.72
C ASN A 34 -30.60 -16.77 5.17
N ARG A 35 -30.13 -17.97 5.52
CA ARG A 35 -30.95 -18.99 6.19
C ARG A 35 -30.87 -18.69 7.69
N GLY A 36 -32.04 -18.59 8.33
CA GLY A 36 -32.18 -18.30 9.74
C GLY A 36 -31.34 -19.23 10.64
N ARG A 37 -31.18 -18.84 11.90
CA ARG A 37 -30.36 -19.55 12.90
C ARG A 37 -30.66 -21.08 12.86
N PRO A 38 -29.68 -21.94 12.56
CA PRO A 38 -29.90 -23.38 12.47
C PRO A 38 -30.31 -23.94 13.83
N THR A 39 -31.38 -24.74 13.83
CA THR A 39 -32.07 -25.21 15.04
C THR A 39 -31.79 -26.67 15.36
N THR A 40 -31.53 -27.49 14.34
CA THR A 40 -31.19 -28.92 14.50
C THR A 40 -29.68 -29.17 14.45
N VAL A 41 -29.25 -30.36 14.85
CA VAL A 41 -27.82 -30.74 14.83
C VAL A 41 -27.34 -30.90 13.39
N GLU A 42 -28.18 -31.49 12.55
CA GLU A 42 -27.92 -31.70 11.12
C GLU A 42 -27.76 -30.36 10.38
N GLU A 43 -28.64 -29.38 10.63
CA GLU A 43 -28.53 -28.03 10.05
C GLU A 43 -27.25 -27.30 10.48
N LYS A 44 -26.80 -27.51 11.72
CA LYS A 44 -25.54 -26.94 12.21
C LYS A 44 -24.33 -27.59 11.55
N LEU A 45 -24.37 -28.91 11.32
CA LEU A 45 -23.30 -29.62 10.61
C LEU A 45 -23.19 -29.14 9.16
N ASP A 46 -24.31 -29.02 8.46
CA ASP A 46 -24.33 -28.48 7.10
C ASP A 46 -23.83 -27.03 7.05
N HIS A 47 -24.19 -26.21 8.04
CA HIS A 47 -23.68 -24.85 8.15
C HIS A 47 -22.15 -24.82 8.35
N ILE A 48 -21.62 -25.68 9.21
CA ILE A 48 -20.17 -25.79 9.43
C ILE A 48 -19.46 -26.26 8.15
N ILE A 49 -19.99 -27.25 7.45
CA ILE A 49 -19.43 -27.75 6.19
C ILE A 49 -19.38 -26.63 5.15
N ASN A 50 -20.44 -25.83 5.03
CA ASN A 50 -20.50 -24.70 4.11
C ASN A 50 -19.49 -23.60 4.50
N MET A 51 -19.35 -23.29 5.79
CA MET A 51 -18.34 -22.34 6.27
C MET A 51 -16.91 -22.83 5.98
N LEU A 52 -16.63 -24.12 6.21
CA LEU A 52 -15.32 -24.72 5.90
C LEU A 52 -15.05 -24.69 4.39
N GLY A 53 -16.07 -24.91 3.56
CA GLY A 53 -15.98 -24.76 2.11
C GLY A 53 -15.64 -23.33 1.70
N ALA A 54 -16.33 -22.35 2.27
CA ALA A 54 -16.08 -20.93 2.01
C ALA A 54 -14.66 -20.51 2.43
N MET A 55 -14.23 -20.90 3.64
CA MET A 55 -12.86 -20.64 4.13
C MET A 55 -11.81 -21.32 3.25
N LYS A 56 -12.05 -22.54 2.79
CA LYS A 56 -11.14 -23.23 1.87
C LYS A 56 -11.01 -22.47 0.56
N MET A 57 -12.12 -21.98 0.00
CA MET A 57 -12.11 -21.17 -1.23
C MET A 57 -11.36 -19.84 -1.03
N GLU A 58 -11.56 -19.17 0.10
CA GLU A 58 -10.84 -17.93 0.45
C GLU A 58 -9.34 -18.16 0.60
N ILE A 59 -8.93 -19.28 1.22
CA ILE A 59 -7.52 -19.66 1.33
C ILE A 59 -6.90 -19.96 -0.04
N GLU A 60 -7.62 -20.63 -0.93
CA GLU A 60 -7.13 -20.92 -2.29
C GLU A 60 -7.05 -19.65 -3.15
N ASP A 61 -7.99 -18.70 -3.00
CA ASP A 61 -7.91 -17.39 -3.65
C ASP A 61 -6.70 -16.58 -3.13
N LEU A 62 -6.46 -16.57 -1.82
CA LEU A 62 -5.26 -15.94 -1.23
C LEU A 62 -3.96 -16.57 -1.73
N LYS A 63 -3.91 -17.91 -1.92
CA LYS A 63 -2.76 -18.60 -2.49
C LYS A 63 -2.57 -18.29 -3.98
N TRP A 64 -3.66 -18.26 -4.74
CA TRP A 64 -3.66 -17.90 -6.15
C TRP A 64 -3.17 -16.46 -6.36
N ASN A 65 -3.65 -15.54 -5.52
CA ASN A 65 -3.21 -14.15 -5.46
C ASN A 65 -1.73 -14.02 -5.05
N LYS A 66 -1.24 -14.90 -4.17
CA LYS A 66 0.20 -15.00 -3.84
C LYS A 66 1.04 -15.51 -5.01
N GLN A 67 0.51 -16.41 -5.85
CA GLN A 67 1.24 -17.02 -6.97
C GLN A 67 1.19 -16.17 -8.25
N ASN A 68 0.09 -15.46 -8.49
CA ASN A 68 -0.13 -14.61 -9.68
C ASN A 68 0.01 -13.11 -9.41
N GLY A 69 0.48 -12.73 -8.22
CA GLY A 69 0.92 -11.37 -7.92
C GLY A 69 -0.20 -10.40 -7.53
N TYR A 70 -0.63 -10.46 -6.28
CA TYR A 70 -0.50 -9.26 -5.47
C TYR A 70 1.00 -9.00 -5.27
N PRO A 71 1.50 -7.76 -5.37
CA PRO A 71 2.90 -7.41 -5.12
C PRO A 71 3.19 -7.54 -3.61
N GLY A 72 3.27 -8.78 -3.14
CA GLY A 72 3.36 -9.17 -1.74
C GLY A 72 4.29 -10.37 -1.51
N THR A 73 4.99 -10.84 -2.53
CA THR A 73 6.34 -11.36 -2.30
C THR A 73 7.20 -10.14 -1.99
N ALA A 74 7.44 -9.89 -0.71
CA ALA A 74 8.40 -8.90 -0.27
C ALA A 74 9.72 -9.14 -1.00
N LEU A 75 9.97 -8.39 -2.07
CA LEU A 75 11.33 -8.00 -2.38
C LEU A 75 11.79 -7.34 -1.08
N GLN A 76 12.79 -7.93 -0.43
CA GLN A 76 13.36 -7.41 0.82
C GLN A 76 14.05 -6.09 0.44
N VAL A 77 13.29 -5.01 0.26
CA VAL A 77 13.83 -3.68 0.02
C VAL A 77 14.62 -3.34 1.28
N THR A 78 15.92 -3.15 1.11
CA THR A 78 16.83 -2.85 2.20
C THR A 78 17.02 -1.34 2.35
N ASP A 79 17.59 -0.92 3.50
CA ASP A 79 18.02 0.47 3.69
C ASP A 79 18.95 0.95 2.55
N SER A 80 19.75 0.05 1.98
CA SER A 80 20.67 0.34 0.86
C SER A 80 19.95 0.61 -0.46
N ASP A 81 18.85 -0.09 -0.73
CA ASP A 81 18.08 0.09 -1.97
C ASP A 81 17.37 1.45 -2.02
N LEU A 82 17.11 2.04 -0.85
CA LEU A 82 16.42 3.32 -0.67
C LEU A 82 17.37 4.46 -0.28
N ASN A 83 18.68 4.22 -0.19
CA ASN A 83 19.68 5.18 0.29
C ASN A 83 19.34 5.83 1.64
N LEU A 84 18.91 5.00 2.60
CA LEU A 84 18.51 5.44 3.95
C LEU A 84 19.67 5.32 4.96
N PRO A 85 19.69 6.12 6.05
CA PRO A 85 18.77 7.22 6.36
C PRO A 85 19.15 8.51 5.59
N ILE A 86 18.14 9.35 5.34
CA ILE A 86 18.28 10.68 4.72
C ILE A 86 18.90 11.65 5.73
N LYS A 87 19.93 12.38 5.28
CA LYS A 87 20.83 13.15 6.14
C LYS A 87 20.65 14.66 6.02
N SER A 88 20.20 15.14 4.85
CA SER A 88 20.07 16.56 4.55
C SER A 88 18.73 16.89 3.87
N ILE A 89 18.40 18.18 3.83
CA ILE A 89 17.21 18.68 3.11
C ILE A 89 17.33 18.41 1.60
N GLU A 90 18.52 18.50 1.03
CA GLU A 90 18.77 18.24 -0.40
C GLU A 90 18.53 16.77 -0.76
N GLU A 91 19.01 15.84 0.08
CA GLU A 91 18.73 14.41 -0.06
C GLU A 91 17.23 14.13 0.08
N LEU A 92 16.56 14.79 1.03
CA LEU A 92 15.10 14.66 1.21
C LEU A 92 14.33 15.12 -0.02
N GLN A 93 14.70 16.25 -0.62
CA GLN A 93 14.06 16.78 -1.83
C GLN A 93 14.30 15.88 -3.05
N THR A 94 15.50 15.32 -3.16
CA THR A 94 15.84 14.34 -4.20
C THR A 94 15.00 13.08 -4.06
N PHE A 95 14.92 12.54 -2.84
CA PHE A 95 14.12 11.35 -2.54
C PHE A 95 12.62 11.60 -2.75
N GLU A 96 12.11 12.76 -2.33
CA GLU A 96 10.73 13.19 -2.58
C GLU A 96 10.43 13.22 -4.09
N THR A 97 11.34 13.76 -4.91
CA THR A 97 11.18 13.79 -6.37
C THR A 97 11.16 12.40 -6.98
N GLN A 98 11.99 11.47 -6.50
CA GLN A 98 11.97 10.08 -6.94
C GLN A 98 10.63 9.40 -6.59
N VAL A 99 10.16 9.56 -5.35
CA VAL A 99 8.89 8.96 -4.88
C VAL A 99 7.68 9.55 -5.60
N ILE A 100 7.70 10.83 -5.99
CA ILE A 100 6.64 11.45 -6.80
C ILE A 100 6.58 10.85 -8.20
N ASN A 101 7.75 10.63 -8.83
CA ASN A 101 7.83 10.23 -10.23
C ASN A 101 7.75 8.72 -10.46
N ASP A 102 7.95 7.91 -9.41
CA ASP A 102 7.95 6.45 -9.48
C ASP A 102 6.86 5.85 -8.56
N PRO A 103 5.69 5.49 -9.11
CA PRO A 103 4.62 4.83 -8.37
C PRO A 103 5.03 3.50 -7.73
N ASP A 104 5.93 2.75 -8.37
CA ASP A 104 6.40 1.46 -7.86
C ASP A 104 7.30 1.69 -6.65
N LEU A 105 8.19 2.69 -6.69
CA LEU A 105 8.99 3.12 -5.54
C LEU A 105 8.10 3.58 -4.39
N LYS A 106 7.04 4.34 -4.67
CA LYS A 106 6.07 4.76 -3.67
C LYS A 106 5.42 3.57 -2.98
N GLN A 107 4.96 2.58 -3.74
CA GLN A 107 4.36 1.36 -3.19
C GLN A 107 5.38 0.56 -2.36
N LYS A 108 6.60 0.38 -2.89
CA LYS A 108 7.70 -0.30 -2.20
C LYS A 108 8.04 0.39 -0.88
N LEU A 109 8.06 1.72 -0.84
CA LEU A 109 8.30 2.49 0.37
C LEU A 109 7.21 2.23 1.42
N VAL A 110 5.93 2.25 1.05
CA VAL A 110 4.84 1.95 1.99
C VAL A 110 4.98 0.55 2.58
N GLN A 111 5.23 -0.46 1.73
CA GLN A 111 5.42 -1.85 2.16
C GLN A 111 6.64 -2.02 3.06
N TYR A 112 7.75 -1.37 2.70
CA TYR A 112 8.97 -1.34 3.49
C TYR A 112 8.73 -0.80 4.89
N LEU A 113 8.00 0.31 5.01
CA LEU A 113 7.67 0.92 6.29
C LEU A 113 6.72 0.06 7.13
N GLN A 114 5.73 -0.59 6.51
CA GLN A 114 4.83 -1.53 7.19
C GLN A 114 5.57 -2.73 7.77
N HIS A 115 6.63 -3.20 7.10
CA HIS A 115 7.40 -4.38 7.50
C HIS A 115 8.03 -4.23 8.90
N PHE A 116 8.30 -3.01 9.38
CA PHE A 116 8.87 -2.81 10.72
C PHE A 116 7.94 -3.23 11.86
N GLY A 117 6.62 -3.26 11.60
CA GLY A 117 5.59 -3.55 12.60
C GLY A 117 5.71 -2.70 13.87
N GLY A 118 5.15 -3.21 14.96
CA GLY A 118 5.19 -2.54 16.26
C GLY A 118 4.03 -3.01 17.13
N MET A 119 3.95 -2.45 18.34
CA MET A 119 2.81 -2.73 19.24
C MET A 119 1.71 -1.66 19.16
N SER A 120 1.97 -0.55 18.47
CA SER A 120 1.01 0.57 18.30
C SER A 120 1.41 1.46 17.13
N ALA A 121 0.49 2.32 16.70
CA ALA A 121 0.75 3.38 15.71
C ALA A 121 1.95 4.25 16.09
N LYS A 122 2.07 4.62 17.38
CA LYS A 122 3.19 5.41 17.89
C LYS A 122 4.53 4.68 17.78
N ASP A 123 4.55 3.38 18.10
CA ASP A 123 5.76 2.55 18.02
C ASP A 123 6.22 2.39 16.58
N LEU A 124 5.31 1.99 15.67
CA LEU A 124 5.59 1.88 14.24
C LEU A 124 6.04 3.22 13.65
N HIS A 125 5.31 4.31 13.91
CA HIS A 125 5.70 5.67 13.51
C HIS A 125 7.13 6.00 13.93
N THR A 126 7.47 5.77 15.21
CA THR A 126 8.81 6.05 15.74
C THR A 126 9.88 5.20 15.06
N ARG A 127 9.59 3.92 14.77
CA ARG A 127 10.51 3.02 14.07
C ARG A 127 10.76 3.47 12.64
N CYS A 128 9.71 3.80 11.90
CA CYS A 128 9.80 4.33 10.54
C CYS A 128 10.64 5.61 10.50
N TYR A 129 10.36 6.58 11.38
CA TYR A 129 11.10 7.84 11.42
C TYR A 129 12.60 7.66 11.72
N LYS A 130 12.95 6.72 12.61
CA LYS A 130 14.37 6.41 12.92
C LYS A 130 15.11 5.79 11.74
N ARG A 131 14.41 5.11 10.84
CA ARG A 131 15.01 4.48 9.65
C ARG A 131 15.10 5.44 8.48
N LEU A 132 14.10 6.28 8.29
CA LEU A 132 14.08 7.22 7.17
C LEU A 132 14.99 8.42 7.38
N PHE A 133 15.04 8.98 8.59
CA PHE A 133 15.64 10.30 8.80
C PHE A 133 16.67 10.28 9.92
N THR A 134 17.77 10.99 9.70
CA THR A 134 18.72 11.28 10.78
C THR A 134 18.15 12.29 11.79
N ASN A 135 18.65 12.26 13.02
CA ASN A 135 18.27 13.27 14.03
C ASN A 135 18.69 14.69 13.60
N ALA A 136 19.77 14.83 12.82
CA ALA A 136 20.22 16.10 12.26
C ALA A 136 19.18 16.68 11.30
N LEU A 137 18.75 15.90 10.30
CA LEU A 137 17.69 16.30 9.38
C LEU A 137 16.40 16.65 10.12
N CYS A 138 15.98 15.82 11.08
CA CYS A 138 14.75 16.08 11.84
C CYS A 138 14.80 17.38 12.65
N GLU A 139 15.97 17.84 13.11
CA GLU A 139 16.12 19.10 13.85
C GLU A 139 15.80 20.31 12.96
N GLU A 140 16.08 20.21 11.66
CA GLU A 140 15.82 21.24 10.65
C GLU A 140 14.37 21.22 10.13
N CYS A 141 13.56 20.25 10.55
CA CYS A 141 12.21 20.04 10.05
C CYS A 141 11.13 20.45 11.07
N SER A 142 9.93 20.73 10.57
CA SER A 142 8.72 20.86 11.38
C SER A 142 7.48 20.48 10.57
N TRP A 143 6.36 20.19 11.23
CA TRP A 143 5.13 19.83 10.51
C TRP A 143 4.67 20.92 9.54
N LYS A 144 4.54 22.16 10.04
CA LYS A 144 4.03 23.32 9.26
C LYS A 144 5.13 24.21 8.64
N GLY A 145 6.41 23.96 8.90
CA GLY A 145 7.50 24.79 8.39
C GLY A 145 7.74 26.11 9.16
N PHE A 146 7.43 26.15 10.46
CA PHE A 146 7.61 27.38 11.24
C PHE A 146 9.09 27.68 11.52
N ARG A 147 9.41 28.97 11.72
CA ARG A 147 10.75 29.45 12.15
C ARG A 147 11.91 29.02 11.22
N LYS A 148 11.67 29.00 9.91
CA LYS A 148 12.62 28.58 8.86
C LYS A 148 12.90 27.07 8.81
N ASN A 149 12.18 26.25 9.58
CA ASN A 149 12.28 24.80 9.45
C ASN A 149 11.62 24.34 8.15
N PHE A 150 12.14 23.26 7.57
CA PHE A 150 11.54 22.61 6.41
C PHE A 150 10.17 22.01 6.75
N LYS A 151 9.19 22.17 5.86
CA LYS A 151 7.81 21.71 6.06
C LYS A 151 7.67 20.24 5.67
N MET A 152 7.18 19.40 6.58
CA MET A 152 6.98 17.96 6.34
C MET A 152 5.57 17.58 5.86
N GLU A 153 4.55 18.36 6.20
CA GLU A 153 3.13 17.99 5.99
C GLU A 153 2.78 17.67 4.53
N ASP A 154 3.34 18.41 3.57
CA ASP A 154 2.90 18.29 2.16
C ASP A 154 3.63 17.20 1.38
N LEU A 155 4.70 16.63 1.96
CA LEU A 155 5.56 15.67 1.29
C LEU A 155 4.84 14.34 1.01
N THR A 156 5.10 13.79 -0.17
CA THR A 156 4.66 12.46 -0.59
C THR A 156 5.29 11.38 0.27
N VAL A 157 6.55 11.54 0.67
CA VAL A 157 7.20 10.64 1.64
C VAL A 157 6.45 10.65 2.98
N THR A 158 5.98 11.80 3.45
CA THR A 158 5.13 11.91 4.66
C THR A 158 3.78 11.21 4.48
N LYS A 159 3.18 11.31 3.29
CA LYS A 159 1.95 10.56 2.96
C LYS A 159 2.20 9.05 2.96
N CYS A 160 3.31 8.58 2.41
CA CYS A 160 3.68 7.16 2.44
C CYS A 160 3.86 6.65 3.88
N LEU A 161 4.47 7.44 4.75
CA LEU A 161 4.56 7.15 6.18
C LEU A 161 3.18 7.04 6.83
N TYR A 162 2.27 7.96 6.52
CA TYR A 162 0.90 7.91 7.02
C TYR A 162 0.17 6.66 6.52
N ASP A 163 0.26 6.34 5.24
CA ASP A 163 -0.36 5.16 4.64
C ASP A 163 0.18 3.87 5.26
N ALA A 164 1.49 3.81 5.54
CA ALA A 164 2.10 2.67 6.21
C ALA A 164 1.60 2.50 7.65
N VAL A 165 1.55 3.59 8.43
CA VAL A 165 1.08 3.56 9.81
C VAL A 165 -0.41 3.24 9.87
N ASN A 166 -1.24 3.96 9.12
CA ASN A 166 -2.70 3.77 9.09
C ASN A 166 -3.09 2.39 8.54
N GLY A 167 -2.34 1.86 7.56
CA GLY A 167 -2.57 0.52 7.03
C GLY A 167 -2.26 -0.61 8.02
N THR A 168 -1.43 -0.35 9.04
CA THR A 168 -1.09 -1.33 10.09
C THR A 168 -1.93 -1.12 11.35
N PHE A 169 -2.11 0.14 11.75
CA PHE A 169 -2.87 0.55 12.91
C PHE A 169 -3.81 1.68 12.47
N PRO A 170 -5.14 1.51 12.50
CA PRO A 170 -6.07 2.59 12.17
C PRO A 170 -5.72 3.86 12.93
N THR A 171 -5.34 4.91 12.19
CA THR A 171 -4.78 6.15 12.74
C THR A 171 -5.33 7.31 11.92
N THR A 172 -5.95 8.27 12.60
CA THR A 172 -6.42 9.48 11.93
C THR A 172 -5.23 10.35 11.50
N LEU A 173 -5.42 11.18 10.48
CA LEU A 173 -4.41 12.16 10.06
C LEU A 173 -3.99 13.07 11.22
N LYS A 174 -4.92 13.42 12.12
CA LYS A 174 -4.63 14.27 13.27
C LYS A 174 -3.72 13.60 14.29
N GLU A 175 -3.95 12.32 14.58
CA GLU A 175 -3.07 11.55 15.46
C GLU A 175 -1.67 11.42 14.86
N PHE A 176 -1.57 11.12 13.57
CA PHE A 176 -0.30 11.06 12.86
C PHE A 176 0.45 12.41 12.84
N GLU A 177 -0.26 13.53 12.66
CA GLU A 177 0.30 14.88 12.80
C GLU A 177 0.91 15.04 14.20
N LEU A 178 0.16 14.71 15.25
CA LEU A 178 0.62 14.89 16.63
C LEU A 178 1.86 14.04 16.92
N LEU A 179 1.88 12.77 16.49
CA LEU A 179 3.05 11.90 16.59
C LEU A 179 4.26 12.48 15.88
N THR A 180 4.07 13.00 14.66
CA THR A 180 5.14 13.62 13.87
C THR A 180 5.67 14.89 14.54
N ARG A 181 4.79 15.78 14.99
CA ARG A 181 5.17 17.02 15.70
C ARG A 181 5.95 16.72 16.96
N ASP A 182 5.48 15.76 17.76
CA ASP A 182 6.16 15.33 18.98
C ASP A 182 7.52 14.72 18.66
N TYR A 183 7.62 13.88 17.62
CA TYR A 183 8.88 13.32 17.19
C TYR A 183 9.87 14.42 16.79
N LEU A 184 9.48 15.33 15.90
CA LEU A 184 10.35 16.42 15.42
C LEU A 184 10.77 17.37 16.56
N ARG A 185 9.86 17.70 17.50
CA ARG A 185 10.18 18.55 18.66
C ARG A 185 11.36 18.03 19.47
N HIS A 186 11.50 16.71 19.60
CA HIS A 186 12.57 16.08 20.36
C HIS A 186 13.82 15.74 19.53
N ALA A 187 13.91 16.17 18.27
CA ALA A 187 15.02 15.84 17.38
C ALA A 187 16.37 16.36 17.89
N LYS A 188 16.44 17.63 18.31
CA LYS A 188 17.64 18.22 18.91
C LYS A 188 18.14 17.42 20.11
N GLN A 189 17.26 17.11 21.06
CA GLN A 189 17.61 16.33 22.24
C GLN A 189 18.09 14.92 21.88
N ARG A 190 17.50 14.27 20.87
CA ARG A 190 17.97 12.95 20.39
C ARG A 190 19.35 13.03 19.75
N LYS A 191 19.62 14.07 18.95
CA LYS A 191 20.93 14.34 18.34
C LYS A 191 22.01 14.55 19.41
N GLU A 192 21.74 15.38 20.41
CA GLU A 192 22.67 15.62 21.52
C GLU A 192 22.99 14.32 22.28
N ARG A 193 21.98 13.47 22.55
CA ARG A 193 22.19 12.16 23.18
C ARG A 193 22.98 11.19 22.30
N GLU A 194 22.88 11.30 20.97
CA GLU A 194 23.65 10.49 20.04
C GLU A 194 25.12 10.90 20.03
N LEU A 195 25.40 12.21 20.07
CA LEU A 195 26.75 12.76 20.15
C LEU A 195 27.42 12.44 21.49
N ASN A 196 26.71 12.53 22.61
CA ASN A 196 27.25 12.26 23.94
C ASN A 196 27.48 10.76 24.24
N LYS A 197 27.04 9.87 23.36
CA LYS A 197 27.27 8.42 23.46
C LYS A 197 28.48 7.94 22.67
N ARG A 198 29.10 8.82 21.87
CA ARG A 198 30.31 8.55 21.09
C ARG A 198 31.52 9.06 21.87
#